data_AF-A0A4Y7WEQ0-F1
#
_entry.id   AF-A0A4Y7WEQ0-F1
#
_cell.length_a   1.000
_cell.length_b   1.000
_cell.length_c   1.000
_cell.angle_alpha   90.00
_cell.angle_beta   90.00
_cell.angle_gamma   90.00
#
_symmetry.space_group_name_H-M   'P 1'
#
loop_
_entity.id
_entity.type
_entity.pdbx_description
1 polymer ?
#
loop_
_entity_poly.entity_id
_entity_poly.type
_entity_poly.pdbx_seq_one_letter_code
_entity_poly.pdbx_strand_id
1 'polypeptide(L)'
;MSNWIRNTKSNKIWFVDEEQAERWLKEDHIQLCSGDSSQVKKVEQVKKGNFAIKSLKALQAEAREIGVPNYSSMNKQQLEKAIGDADGAE
;
A
#
# COMPACT_ATOMS: atom_id res chain seq x y z
N MET A 1 4.20 31.00 -9.72
CA MET A 1 5.16 29.92 -9.33
C MET A 1 4.59 28.59 -9.83
N SER A 2 5.26 27.44 -9.72
CA SER A 2 4.63 26.15 -10.15
C SER A 2 4.24 25.33 -8.92
N ASN A 3 3.03 24.77 -8.94
CA ASN A 3 2.42 24.07 -7.81
C ASN A 3 2.19 22.59 -8.13
N TRP A 4 2.48 21.73 -7.17
CA TRP A 4 2.09 20.33 -7.21
C TRP A 4 0.68 20.20 -6.66
N ILE A 5 -0.21 19.59 -7.45
CA ILE A 5 -1.63 19.46 -7.14
C ILE A 5 -2.01 17.99 -7.10
N ARG A 6 -2.70 17.56 -6.04
CA ARG A 6 -3.20 16.19 -5.87
C ARG A 6 -4.70 16.15 -6.07
N ASN A 7 -5.15 15.23 -6.92
CA ASN A 7 -6.54 14.85 -7.05
C ASN A 7 -6.83 13.68 -6.09
N THR A 8 -7.63 13.91 -5.05
CA THR A 8 -7.99 12.90 -4.03
C THR A 8 -8.94 11.84 -4.57
N LYS A 9 -9.83 12.19 -5.51
CA LYS A 9 -10.77 11.27 -6.15
C LYS A 9 -10.07 10.22 -7.01
N SER A 10 -9.05 10.62 -7.76
CA SER A 10 -8.27 9.73 -8.65
C SER A 10 -6.91 9.33 -8.06
N ASN A 11 -6.54 9.90 -6.91
CA ASN A 11 -5.25 9.76 -6.26
C ASN A 11 -4.03 10.10 -7.15
N LYS A 12 -4.22 10.97 -8.15
CA LYS A 12 -3.17 11.40 -9.10
C LYS A 12 -2.56 12.73 -8.67
N ILE A 13 -1.28 12.91 -8.98
CA ILE A 13 -0.54 14.14 -8.68
C ILE A 13 -0.07 14.74 -10.01
N TRP A 14 -0.27 16.05 -10.17
CA TRP A 14 0.08 16.80 -11.36
C TRP A 14 0.93 18.01 -10.99
N PHE A 15 1.91 18.32 -11.83
CA PHE A 15 2.69 19.54 -11.73
C PHE A 15 2.11 20.55 -12.71
N VAL A 16 1.55 21.63 -12.18
CA VAL A 16 0.83 22.62 -12.97
C VAL A 16 1.26 24.02 -12.56
N ASP A 17 1.03 24.98 -13.45
CA ASP A 17 1.27 26.38 -13.15
C ASP A 17 0.28 26.91 -12.09
N GLU A 18 0.63 27.97 -11.39
CA GLU A 18 -0.17 28.61 -10.33
C GLU A 18 -1.58 28.96 -10.78
N GLU A 19 -1.74 29.54 -11.97
CA GLU A 19 -3.07 29.92 -12.47
C GLU A 19 -3.98 28.68 -12.68
N GLN A 20 -3.39 27.58 -13.13
CA GLN A 20 -4.11 26.31 -13.33
C GLN A 20 -4.37 25.61 -12.00
N ALA A 21 -3.42 25.66 -11.06
CA ALA A 21 -3.60 25.17 -9.70
C ALA A 21 -4.75 25.88 -8.98
N GLU A 22 -4.81 27.21 -9.03
CA GLU A 22 -5.88 28.01 -8.41
C GLU A 22 -7.26 27.70 -9.00
N ARG A 23 -7.33 27.38 -10.29
CA ARG A 23 -8.57 26.93 -10.93
C ARG A 23 -9.02 25.56 -10.41
N TRP A 24 -8.10 24.61 -10.27
CA TRP A 24 -8.42 23.25 -9.82
C TRP A 24 -8.68 23.17 -8.32
N LEU A 25 -8.03 23.99 -7.49
CA LEU A 25 -8.25 24.04 -6.04
C LEU A 25 -9.67 24.47 -5.62
N LYS A 26 -10.49 24.94 -6.56
CA LYS A 26 -11.92 25.21 -6.34
C LYS A 26 -12.75 23.93 -6.30
N GLU A 27 -12.22 22.81 -6.76
CA GLU A 27 -12.86 21.51 -6.65
C GLU A 27 -12.54 20.85 -5.30
N ASP A 28 -13.56 20.32 -4.62
CA ASP A 28 -13.44 19.64 -3.32
C ASP A 28 -12.41 18.50 -3.32
N HIS A 29 -12.22 17.87 -4.49
CA HIS A 29 -11.34 16.73 -4.67
C HIS A 29 -9.90 17.09 -5.05
N ILE A 30 -9.54 18.37 -5.03
CA ILE A 30 -8.22 18.85 -5.43
C ILE A 30 -7.55 19.54 -4.23
N GLN A 31 -6.30 19.16 -3.95
CA GLN A 31 -5.53 19.71 -2.84
C GLN A 31 -4.13 20.15 -3.27
N LEU A 32 -3.65 21.25 -2.70
CA LEU A 32 -2.26 21.70 -2.80
C LEU A 32 -1.35 20.68 -2.12
N CYS A 33 -0.39 20.17 -2.87
CA CYS A 33 0.62 19.25 -2.36
C CYS A 33 1.93 20.03 -2.31
N SER A 34 2.28 20.61 -1.17
CA SER A 34 3.59 21.23 -1.00
C SER A 34 4.65 20.13 -1.09
N GLY A 35 5.55 20.26 -2.06
CA GLY A 35 6.41 19.18 -2.54
C GLY A 35 7.21 18.49 -1.44
N ASP A 36 6.74 17.32 -1.03
CA ASP A 36 7.60 16.27 -0.51
C ASP A 36 7.50 15.08 -1.46
N SER A 37 8.55 14.91 -2.27
CA SER A 37 8.74 13.79 -3.19
C SER A 37 8.69 12.42 -2.50
N SER A 38 8.52 12.33 -1.18
CA SER A 38 8.24 11.07 -0.47
C SER A 38 6.76 10.66 -0.48
N GLN A 39 5.81 11.55 -0.81
CA GLN A 39 4.39 11.19 -0.84
C GLN A 39 3.90 10.58 -2.15
N VAL A 40 4.65 10.68 -3.25
CA VAL A 40 4.33 9.94 -4.49
C VAL A 40 4.50 8.42 -4.32
N LYS A 41 5.19 7.96 -3.28
CA LYS A 41 5.21 6.53 -2.88
C LYS A 41 4.02 6.11 -2.00
N LYS A 42 3.14 7.03 -1.60
CA LYS A 42 2.05 6.79 -0.64
C LYS A 42 0.65 6.76 -1.27
N VAL A 43 0.58 6.69 -2.59
CA VAL A 43 -0.67 6.52 -3.35
C VAL A 43 -1.07 5.04 -3.44
N GLU A 44 -0.16 4.12 -3.14
CA GLU A 44 -0.46 2.69 -2.92
C GLU A 44 -0.58 2.35 -1.42
N GLN A 45 -0.84 3.34 -0.57
CA GLN A 45 -0.91 3.16 0.88
C GLN A 45 -2.20 3.74 1.48
N VAL A 46 -3.35 3.36 0.92
CA VAL A 46 -4.65 3.51 1.59
C VAL A 46 -5.39 2.17 1.59
N LYS A 47 -4.78 1.16 2.23
CA LYS A 47 -5.49 0.27 3.17
C LYS A 47 -4.48 -0.52 3.99
N LYS A 48 -4.36 -0.07 5.25
CA LYS A 48 -3.79 -0.76 6.41
C LYS A 48 -2.29 -1.01 6.41
N GLY A 49 -1.63 -0.30 7.32
CA GLY A 49 -0.81 -0.97 8.33
C GLY A 49 0.57 -1.38 7.86
N ASN A 50 1.55 -0.89 8.61
CA ASN A 50 2.96 -1.17 8.47
C ASN A 50 3.34 -2.61 8.89
N PHE A 51 2.52 -3.61 8.59
CA PHE A 51 2.91 -5.01 8.64
C PHE A 51 3.51 -5.34 7.28
N ALA A 52 4.68 -5.98 7.26
CA ALA A 52 5.14 -6.65 6.05
C ALA A 52 4.06 -7.66 5.65
N ILE A 53 3.14 -7.28 4.76
CA ILE A 53 2.16 -8.19 4.17
C ILE A 53 2.98 -9.09 3.26
N LYS A 54 3.58 -10.13 3.84
CA LYS A 54 4.04 -11.28 3.07
C LYS A 54 2.86 -11.66 2.18
N SER A 55 3.05 -11.55 0.88
CA SER A 55 2.02 -11.91 -0.09
C SER A 55 1.62 -13.36 0.16
N LEU A 56 0.40 -13.75 -0.20
CA LEU A 56 -0.09 -15.12 0.01
C LEU A 56 0.90 -16.16 -0.56
N LYS A 57 1.55 -15.82 -1.68
CA LYS A 57 2.64 -16.59 -2.29
C LYS A 57 3.90 -16.73 -1.42
N ALA A 58 4.28 -15.68 -0.68
CA ALA A 58 5.42 -15.71 0.24
C ALA A 58 5.10 -16.54 1.49
N LEU A 59 3.87 -16.45 2.00
CA LEU A 59 3.41 -17.30 3.10
C LEU A 59 3.31 -18.78 2.68
N GLN A 60 2.87 -19.06 1.45
CA GLN A 60 2.87 -20.43 0.92
C GLN A 60 4.28 -20.98 0.72
N ALA A 61 5.25 -20.14 0.34
CA ALA A 61 6.65 -20.56 0.24
C ALA A 61 7.21 -20.93 1.62
N GLU A 62 7.01 -20.07 2.61
CA GLU A 62 7.46 -20.29 3.98
C GLU A 62 6.77 -21.52 4.62
N ALA A 63 5.45 -21.65 4.44
CA ALA A 63 4.70 -22.82 4.85
C ALA A 63 5.18 -24.11 4.18
N ARG A 64 5.66 -24.04 2.93
CA ARG A 64 6.27 -25.18 2.23
C ARG A 64 7.64 -25.52 2.81
N GLU A 65 8.46 -24.52 3.11
CA GLU A 65 9.82 -24.69 3.65
C GLU A 65 9.80 -25.34 5.03
N ILE A 66 8.84 -24.97 5.88
CA ILE A 66 8.66 -25.57 7.21
C ILE A 66 7.79 -26.85 7.19
N GLY A 67 7.29 -27.26 6.02
CA GLY A 67 6.55 -28.51 5.85
C GLY A 67 5.09 -28.52 6.32
N VAL A 68 4.40 -27.38 6.31
CA VAL A 68 2.96 -27.29 6.65
C VAL A 68 2.13 -28.08 5.63
N PRO A 69 1.37 -29.11 6.05
CA PRO A 69 0.50 -29.86 5.15
C PRO A 69 -0.68 -28.99 4.69
N ASN A 70 -1.12 -29.17 3.44
CA ASN A 70 -2.24 -28.44 2.82
C ASN A 70 -2.06 -26.91 2.72
N TYR A 71 -0.83 -26.38 2.80
CA TYR A 71 -0.54 -24.94 2.68
C TYR A 71 -1.14 -24.28 1.43
N SER A 72 -1.25 -25.00 0.31
CA SER A 72 -1.82 -24.47 -0.93
C SER A 72 -3.33 -24.23 -0.88
N SER A 73 -4.04 -24.87 0.05
CA SER A 73 -5.50 -24.74 0.25
C SER A 73 -5.86 -23.84 1.44
N MET A 74 -4.85 -23.30 2.14
CA MET A 74 -5.04 -22.45 3.31
C MET A 74 -5.12 -20.97 2.91
N ASN A 75 -6.02 -20.24 3.57
CA ASN A 75 -6.10 -18.79 3.43
C ASN A 75 -4.94 -18.09 4.16
N LYS A 76 -4.71 -16.81 3.83
CA LYS A 76 -3.60 -16.01 4.37
C LYS A 76 -3.47 -16.11 5.91
N GLN A 77 -4.56 -15.93 6.65
CA GLN A 77 -4.57 -16.03 8.11
C GLN A 77 -4.26 -17.45 8.62
N GLN A 78 -4.71 -18.49 7.90
CA GLN A 78 -4.43 -19.87 8.27
C GLN A 78 -2.96 -20.21 8.03
N LEU A 79 -2.37 -19.70 6.94
CA LEU A 79 -0.94 -19.81 6.67
C LEU A 79 -0.12 -19.07 7.73
N GLU A 80 -0.44 -17.81 8.05
CA GLU A 80 0.26 -17.04 9.08
C GLU A 80 0.22 -17.75 10.44
N LYS A 81 -0.93 -18.33 10.81
CA LYS A 81 -1.05 -19.12 12.04
C LYS A 81 -0.26 -20.43 11.96
N ALA A 82 -0.39 -21.19 10.88
CA ALA A 82 0.28 -22.48 10.72
C ALA A 82 1.81 -22.34 10.67
N ILE A 83 2.31 -21.25 10.06
CA ILE A 83 3.73 -20.92 10.06
C ILE A 83 4.19 -20.57 11.48
N GLY A 84 3.47 -19.72 12.20
CA GLY A 84 3.83 -19.38 13.59
C GLY A 84 3.78 -20.57 14.55
N ASP A 85 2.81 -21.47 14.40
CA ASP A 85 2.72 -22.73 15.17
C ASP A 85 3.87 -23.70 14.83
N ALA A 86 4.31 -23.75 13.57
CA ALA A 86 5.39 -24.63 13.13
C ALA A 86 6.80 -24.07 13.43
N ASP A 87 6.96 -22.74 13.42
CA ASP A 87 8.20 -22.03 13.75
C ASP A 87 8.44 -21.93 15.27
N GLY A 88 7.37 -21.79 16.07
CA GLY A 88 7.44 -21.69 17.53
C GLY A 88 7.38 -23.02 18.29
N ALA A 89 7.45 -24.16 17.61
CA ALA A 89 7.51 -25.49 18.21
C ALA A 89 8.97 -25.90 18.53
N GLU A 90 9.59 -25.19 19.47
CA GLU A 90 10.85 -25.59 20.15
C GLU A 90 10.58 -26.02 21.60
#